data_AF-S4PGI2-F1
#
_entry.id   AF-S4PGI2-F1
#
_cell.length_a   1.000
_cell.length_b   1.000
_cell.length_c   1.000
_cell.angle_alpha   90.00
_cell.angle_beta   90.00
_cell.angle_gamma   90.00
#
_symmetry.space_group_name_H-M   'P 1'
#
loop_
_entity.id
_entity.type
_entity.pdbx_description
1 polymer ?
#
loop_
_entity_poly.entity_id
_entity_poly.type
_entity_poly.pdbx_seq_one_letter_code
_entity_poly.pdbx_strand_id
1 'polypeptide(L)' 'TIFALAAVDEGCCYINGSPQNTIVPGIVDRAEQTGVFVAGDDFKSGQTKLKSVLVDFLVSAGLKPVSIV' A
#
# COMPACT_ATOMS: atom_id res chain seq x y z
N THR A 1 -9.34 -10.62 -3.65
CA THR A 1 -8.53 -11.81 -4.00
C THR A 1 -8.76 -12.30 -5.42
N ILE A 2 -9.98 -12.68 -5.84
CA ILE A 2 -10.22 -13.23 -7.20
C ILE A 2 -9.73 -12.29 -8.32
N PHE A 3 -10.09 -10.99 -8.26
CA PHE A 3 -9.64 -10.01 -9.27
C PHE A 3 -8.12 -9.84 -9.33
N ALA A 4 -7.44 -9.89 -8.18
CA ALA A 4 -6.00 -9.76 -8.11
C ALA A 4 -5.31 -10.99 -8.72
N LEU A 5 -5.81 -12.19 -8.41
CA LEU A 5 -5.30 -13.43 -9.00
C LEU A 5 -5.55 -13.46 -10.52
N ALA A 6 -6.75 -13.11 -10.97
CA ALA A 6 -7.08 -13.05 -12.40
C ALA A 6 -6.20 -12.03 -13.15
N ALA A 7 -5.97 -10.84 -12.58
CA ALA A 7 -5.07 -9.85 -13.18
C ALA A 7 -3.64 -10.40 -13.35
N VAL A 8 -3.11 -11.05 -12.30
CA VAL A 8 -1.78 -11.67 -12.34
C VAL A 8 -1.70 -12.81 -13.37
N ASP A 9 -2.74 -13.63 -13.48
CA ASP A 9 -2.82 -14.72 -14.44
C ASP A 9 -2.91 -14.23 -15.89
N GLU A 10 -3.55 -13.08 -16.11
CA GLU A 10 -3.64 -12.39 -17.41
C GLU A 10 -2.42 -11.51 -17.72
N GLY A 11 -1.35 -11.56 -16.91
CA GLY A 11 -0.15 -10.74 -17.12
C GLY A 11 -0.35 -9.24 -16.83
N CYS A 12 -1.48 -8.85 -16.23
CA CYS A 12 -1.86 -7.47 -15.97
C CYS A 12 -1.42 -7.01 -14.57
N CYS A 13 -0.84 -5.81 -14.49
CA CYS A 13 -0.49 -5.21 -13.20
C CYS A 13 -1.75 -4.98 -12.36
N TYR A 14 -1.71 -5.33 -11.08
CA TYR A 14 -2.82 -5.14 -10.14
C TYR A 14 -2.48 -4.10 -9.07
N ILE A 15 -3.36 -3.14 -8.85
CA ILE A 15 -3.21 -2.10 -7.82
C ILE A 15 -4.41 -2.13 -6.87
N ASN A 16 -4.15 -2.32 -5.58
CA ASN A 16 -5.16 -2.26 -4.52
C ASN A 16 -5.21 -0.86 -3.89
N GLY A 17 -6.25 -0.10 -4.18
CA GLY A 17 -6.45 1.25 -3.64
C GLY A 17 -7.29 1.36 -2.37
N SER A 18 -7.76 0.23 -1.84
CA SER A 18 -8.67 0.17 -0.69
C SER A 18 -8.05 -0.70 0.42
N PRO A 19 -8.42 -0.49 1.70
CA PRO A 19 -7.66 -0.98 2.86
C PRO A 19 -7.75 -2.49 3.13
N GLN A 20 -8.42 -3.26 2.27
CA GLN A 20 -8.48 -4.71 2.45
C GLN A 20 -7.13 -5.37 2.14
N ASN A 21 -6.80 -6.43 2.87
CA ASN A 21 -5.60 -7.23 2.67
C ASN A 21 -5.66 -8.16 1.43
N THR A 22 -5.99 -7.62 0.26
CA THR A 22 -6.16 -8.41 -0.98
C THR A 22 -4.85 -9.05 -1.43
N ILE A 23 -3.70 -8.41 -1.19
CA ILE A 23 -2.37 -8.89 -1.58
C ILE A 23 -1.85 -9.83 -0.49
N VAL A 24 -2.45 -11.01 -0.40
CA VAL A 24 -2.01 -12.10 0.49
C VAL A 24 -0.75 -12.79 -0.07
N PRO A 25 0.04 -13.53 0.74
CA PRO A 25 1.28 -14.16 0.28
C PRO A 25 1.15 -14.96 -1.02
N GLY A 26 0.08 -15.73 -1.18
CA GLY A 26 -0.14 -16.51 -2.41
C GLY A 26 -0.32 -15.68 -3.69
N ILE A 27 -0.76 -14.42 -3.59
CA ILE A 27 -0.82 -13.50 -4.75
C ILE A 27 0.57 -12.94 -5.05
N VAL A 28 1.37 -12.65 -4.02
CA VAL A 28 2.75 -12.20 -4.19
C VAL A 28 3.58 -13.29 -4.85
N ASP A 29 3.53 -14.52 -4.34
CA ASP A 29 4.23 -15.67 -4.91
C ASP A 29 3.85 -15.90 -6.39
N ARG A 30 2.55 -15.78 -6.70
CA ARG A 30 2.05 -15.92 -8.08
C ARG A 30 2.55 -14.80 -8.98
N ALA A 31 2.55 -13.55 -8.50
CA ALA A 31 3.02 -12.39 -9.23
C ALA A 31 4.53 -12.44 -9.53
N GLU A 32 5.33 -12.93 -8.57
CA GLU A 32 6.77 -13.18 -8.77
C GLU A 32 7.02 -14.26 -9.82
N GLN A 33 6.25 -15.36 -9.80
CA GLN A 33 6.36 -16.44 -10.78
C GLN A 33 5.98 -16.00 -12.20
N THR A 34 4.97 -15.14 -12.36
CA THR A 34 4.52 -14.65 -13.67
C THR A 34 5.24 -13.37 -14.11
N GLY A 35 6.07 -12.76 -13.26
CA GLY A 35 6.77 -11.52 -13.56
C GLY A 35 5.85 -10.30 -13.64
N VAL A 36 4.73 -10.32 -12.93
CA VAL A 36 3.71 -9.27 -12.94
C VAL A 36 3.81 -8.40 -11.69
N PHE A 37 3.55 -7.10 -11.81
CA PHE A 37 3.58 -6.19 -10.65
C PHE A 37 2.26 -6.17 -9.89
N VAL A 38 2.36 -6.22 -8.57
CA VAL A 38 1.26 -5.96 -7.64
C VAL A 38 1.65 -4.82 -6.70
N ALA A 39 0.73 -3.88 -6.44
CA ALA A 39 0.97 -2.72 -5.59
C ALA A 39 -0.28 -2.33 -4.79
N GLY A 40 -0.12 -1.59 -3.70
CA GLY A 40 -1.15 -1.28 -2.72
C GLY A 40 -0.50 -1.01 -1.37
N ASP A 41 -1.20 -0.81 -0.26
CA ASP A 41 -2.59 -1.01 0.13
C ASP A 41 -3.14 0.35 0.63
N ASP A 42 -4.41 0.65 0.37
CA ASP A 42 -5.06 1.94 0.67
C ASP A 42 -4.44 3.20 0.01
N PHE A 43 -5.29 4.06 -0.56
CA PHE A 43 -4.81 5.31 -1.16
C PHE A 43 -4.53 6.42 -0.14
N LYS A 44 -3.30 6.92 -0.15
CA LYS A 44 -2.87 8.05 0.69
C LYS A 44 -3.12 9.40 0.00
N SER A 45 -4.36 9.89 0.04
CA SER A 45 -4.77 11.10 -0.69
C SER A 45 -4.71 12.41 0.12
N GLY A 46 -5.35 12.44 1.30
CA GLY A 46 -5.60 13.68 2.06
C GLY A 46 -5.01 13.67 3.47
N GLN A 47 -5.83 13.36 4.48
CA GLN A 47 -5.45 13.44 5.89
C GLN A 47 -4.17 12.64 6.18
N THR A 48 -4.10 11.38 5.74
CA THR A 48 -2.93 10.51 5.96
C THR A 48 -1.68 11.05 5.25
N LYS A 49 -1.83 11.71 4.10
CA LYS A 49 -0.72 12.35 3.38
C LYS A 49 -0.13 13.49 4.20
N LEU A 50 -0.97 14.38 4.69
CA LEU A 50 -0.55 15.50 5.54
C LEU A 50 0.05 15.01 6.86
N LYS A 51 -0.61 14.04 7.52
CA LYS A 51 -0.15 13.45 8.79
C LYS A 51 1.28 12.95 8.69
N SER A 52 1.62 12.20 7.63
CA SER A 52 2.98 11.67 7.50
C SER A 52 4.04 12.74 7.28
N VAL A 53 3.74 13.77 6.49
CA VAL A 53 4.70 14.87 6.29
C VAL A 53 4.88 15.68 7.57
N LEU A 54 3.79 15.97 8.29
CA LEU A 54 3.84 16.77 9.50
C LEU A 54 4.59 16.08 10.63
N VAL A 55 4.35 14.78 10.84
CA VAL A 55 5.03 14.01 11.88
C VAL A 55 6.53 13.91 11.58
N ASP A 56 6.89 13.63 10.32
CA ASP A 56 8.29 13.54 9.90
C ASP A 56 9.03 14.86 10.10
N PHE A 57 8.39 15.99 9.76
CA PHE A 57 8.91 17.33 10.02
C PHE A 57 9.14 17.59 11.51
N LEU A 58 8.15 17.32 12.36
CA LEU A 58 8.26 17.59 13.81
C LEU A 58 9.41 16.79 14.45
N VAL A 59 9.53 15.50 14.10
CA VAL A 59 10.61 14.64 14.59
C VAL A 59 11.97 15.15 14.09
N SER A 60 12.07 15.54 12.82
CA SER A 60 13.30 16.08 12.24
C SER A 60 13.70 17.42 12.86
N ALA A 61 12.75 18.21 13.35
CA ALA A 61 13.00 19.44 14.09
C ALA A 61 13.39 19.20 15.58
N GLY A 62 13.54 17.94 16.00
CA GLY A 62 13.87 17.57 17.38
C GLY A 62 12.68 17.64 18.35
N LEU A 63 11.46 17.83 17.83
CA LEU A 63 10.25 17.82 18.63
C LEU A 63 9.72 16.39 18.75
N LYS A 64 9.24 16.01 19.93
CA LYS A 64 8.64 14.69 20.18
C LYS A 64 7.12 14.81 20.26
N PRO A 65 6.36 14.45 19.21
CA PRO A 65 4.90 14.41 19.28
C PRO A 65 4.48 13.38 20.33
N VAL A 66 3.62 13.77 21.29
CA VAL A 66 3.13 12.89 22.37
C VAL A 66 1.69 12.41 22.14
N SER A 67 0.95 13.02 21.21
CA SER A 67 -0.41 12.65 20.84
C SER A 67 -0.73 13.10 19.41
N ILE A 68 -1.45 12.26 18.66
CA ILE A 68 -1.97 12.56 17.32
C ILE A 68 -3.38 11.98 17.27
N VAL A 69 -4.39 12.86 17.21
CA VAL A 69 -5.81 12.47 17.12
C VAL A 69 -6.24 12.55 15.66
#